data_AF-A0AAT9GSX1-F1
#
_entry.id   AF-A0AAT9GSX1-F1
#
_cell.length_a   1.000
_cell.length_b   1.000
_cell.length_c   1.000
_cell.angle_alpha   90.00
_cell.angle_beta   90.00
_cell.angle_gamma   90.00
#
_symmetry.space_group_name_H-M   'P 1'
#
loop_
_entity.id
_entity.type
_entity.pdbx_description
1 polymer ?
#
loop_
_entity_poly.entity_id
_entity_poly.type
_entity_poly.pdbx_seq_one_letter_code
_entity_poly.pdbx_strand_id
1 'polypeptide(L)'
;MKVSNGLKWGLIFGLSIGIIAAGIIYAIQYMPQMPQLQKEYYSLILNETKNATEASLAMKELPTVLPITIIMISGFAYTISGALAGLIIAYIWERNSSWVVKGIIGGVIVLLLSFLFGALSLFETLPISLLIGLLISYRLNAINRKV
;
A
#
# COMPACT_ATOMS: atom_id res chain seq x y z
N MET A 1 9.51 17.66 -17.76
CA MET A 1 9.75 16.20 -17.90
C MET A 1 9.93 15.47 -16.57
N LYS A 2 10.78 15.94 -15.65
CA LYS A 2 11.08 15.21 -14.39
C LYS A 2 9.86 15.01 -13.47
N VAL A 3 8.99 16.02 -13.32
CA VAL A 3 7.73 15.91 -12.54
C VAL A 3 6.76 14.88 -13.12
N SER A 4 6.54 14.90 -14.44
CA SER A 4 5.70 13.92 -15.13
C SER A 4 6.25 12.49 -14.99
N ASN A 5 7.57 12.31 -15.11
CA ASN A 5 8.21 11.02 -14.88
C ASN A 5 8.11 10.57 -13.41
N GLY A 6 8.30 11.49 -12.46
CA GLY A 6 8.16 11.21 -11.03
C GLY A 6 6.76 10.74 -10.67
N LEU A 7 5.74 11.44 -11.16
CA LEU A 7 4.34 11.06 -10.99
C LEU A 7 4.04 9.69 -11.64
N LYS A 8 4.48 9.48 -12.89
CA LYS A 8 4.28 8.22 -13.62
C LYS A 8 4.86 7.03 -12.86
N TRP A 9 6.13 7.12 -12.45
CA TRP A 9 6.80 6.02 -11.74
C TRP A 9 6.29 5.89 -10.31
N GLY A 10 5.89 7.00 -9.66
CA GLY A 10 5.22 6.99 -8.37
C GLY A 10 3.93 6.19 -8.38
N LEU A 11 3.09 6.40 -9.40
CA LEU A 11 1.85 5.63 -9.60
C LEU A 11 2.14 4.15 -9.87
N ILE A 12 3.08 3.85 -10.78
CA ILE A 12 3.41 2.46 -11.16
C ILE A 12 3.95 1.69 -9.94
N PHE A 13 4.95 2.23 -9.24
CA PHE A 13 5.55 1.55 -8.09
C PHE A 13 4.64 1.54 -6.88
N GLY A 14 3.88 2.60 -6.62
CA GLY A 14 2.88 2.64 -5.56
C GLY A 14 1.80 1.57 -5.74
N LEU A 15 1.25 1.44 -6.95
CA LEU A 15 0.23 0.43 -7.26
C LEU A 15 0.78 -1.01 -7.20
N SER A 16 1.88 -1.27 -7.92
CA SER A 16 2.45 -2.62 -8.00
C SER A 16 2.90 -3.14 -6.63
N ILE A 17 3.58 -2.31 -5.84
CA ILE A 17 4.01 -2.69 -4.49
C ILE A 17 2.81 -2.75 -3.55
N GLY A 18 1.83 -1.85 -3.68
CA GLY A 18 0.62 -1.89 -2.87
C GLY A 18 -0.18 -3.19 -3.01
N ILE A 19 -0.29 -3.70 -4.24
CA ILE A 19 -0.95 -5.00 -4.51
C ILE A 19 -0.15 -6.15 -3.90
N ILE A 20 1.18 -6.17 -4.09
CA ILE A 20 2.05 -7.23 -3.54
C ILE A 20 1.98 -7.21 -2.01
N ALA A 21 2.07 -6.03 -1.41
CA ALA A 21 1.96 -5.83 0.02
C ALA A 21 0.62 -6.37 0.54
N ALA A 22 -0.50 -5.98 -0.06
CA ALA A 22 -1.82 -6.44 0.32
C ALA A 22 -1.93 -7.97 0.34
N GLY A 23 -1.35 -8.64 -0.66
CA GLY A 23 -1.28 -10.10 -0.71
C GLY A 23 -0.47 -10.71 0.44
N ILE A 24 0.70 -10.14 0.74
CA ILE A 24 1.56 -10.59 1.85
C ILE A 24 0.86 -10.39 3.19
N ILE A 25 0.27 -9.22 3.41
CA ILE A 25 -0.47 -8.87 4.64
C ILE A 25 -1.64 -9.83 4.83
N TYR A 26 -2.42 -10.07 3.76
CA TYR A 26 -3.51 -11.04 3.81
C TYR A 26 -3.02 -12.44 4.19
N ALA A 27 -1.97 -12.93 3.53
CA ALA A 27 -1.45 -14.28 3.76
C ALA A 27 -0.87 -14.47 5.18
N ILE A 28 -0.23 -13.45 5.74
CA ILE A 28 0.46 -13.55 7.03
C ILE A 28 -0.45 -13.19 8.22
N GLN A 29 -1.27 -12.14 8.10
CA GLN A 29 -2.07 -11.66 9.23
C GLN A 29 -3.49 -12.22 9.24
N TYR A 30 -4.17 -12.21 8.10
CA TYR A 30 -5.62 -12.48 8.03
C TYR A 30 -5.93 -13.95 7.75
N MET A 31 -5.20 -14.58 6.82
CA MET A 31 -5.44 -15.97 6.44
C MET A 31 -5.30 -16.95 7.62
N PRO A 32 -4.30 -16.85 8.52
CA PRO A 32 -4.19 -17.74 9.67
C PRO A 32 -5.33 -17.55 10.70
N GLN A 33 -5.89 -16.34 10.75
CA GLN A 33 -6.96 -15.96 11.68
C GLN A 33 -8.37 -16.12 11.06
N MET A 34 -8.46 -16.54 9.79
CA MET A 34 -9.72 -16.63 9.06
C MET A 34 -10.82 -17.42 9.79
N PRO A 35 -10.55 -18.58 10.43
CA PRO A 35 -11.59 -19.30 11.16
C PRO A 35 -12.15 -18.53 12.36
N GLN A 36 -11.34 -17.67 13.00
CA GLN A 36 -11.76 -16.83 14.11
C GLN A 36 -12.55 -15.63 13.58
N LEU A 37 -12.03 -14.95 12.55
CA LEU A 37 -12.71 -13.84 11.87
C LEU A 37 -14.08 -14.25 11.34
N GLN A 38 -14.23 -15.44 10.78
CA GLN A 38 -15.51 -15.97 10.33
C GLN A 38 -16.53 -16.13 11.48
N LYS A 39 -16.08 -16.64 12.64
CA LYS A 39 -16.94 -16.78 13.83
C LYS A 39 -17.37 -15.44 14.41
N GLU A 40 -16.44 -14.49 14.48
CA GLU A 40 -16.72 -13.13 14.93
C GLU A 40 -17.69 -12.43 13.99
N TYR A 41 -17.46 -12.50 12.68
CA TYR A 41 -18.32 -11.90 11.67
C TYR A 41 -19.72 -12.51 11.67
N TYR A 42 -19.84 -13.84 11.81
CA TYR A 42 -21.13 -14.49 12.00
C TYR A 42 -21.88 -13.94 13.22
N SER A 43 -21.19 -13.85 14.37
CA SER A 43 -21.81 -13.40 15.62
C SER A 43 -22.24 -11.92 15.55
N LEU A 44 -21.45 -11.09 14.87
CA LEU A 44 -21.75 -9.67 14.66
C LEU A 44 -23.01 -9.49 13.81
N ILE A 45 -23.07 -10.15 12.64
CA ILE A 45 -24.24 -10.07 11.76
C ILE A 45 -25.47 -10.68 12.42
N LEU A 46 -25.34 -11.81 13.14
CA LEU A 46 -26.46 -12.41 13.86
C LEU A 46 -27.03 -11.46 14.92
N ASN A 47 -26.18 -10.72 15.64
CA ASN A 47 -26.63 -9.76 16.63
C ASN A 47 -27.32 -8.54 15.98
N GLU A 48 -26.86 -8.11 14.82
CA GLU A 48 -27.43 -6.96 14.09
C GLU A 48 -28.74 -7.30 13.37
N THR A 49 -28.80 -8.41 12.65
CA THR A 49 -29.94 -8.76 11.79
C THR A 49 -30.93 -9.70 12.47
N LYS A 50 -30.51 -10.41 13.53
CA LYS A 50 -31.25 -11.52 14.16
C LYS A 50 -31.62 -12.64 13.18
N ASN A 51 -30.94 -12.71 12.04
CA ASN A 51 -31.20 -13.67 10.97
C ASN A 51 -30.01 -14.61 10.78
N ALA A 52 -30.18 -15.87 11.19
CA ALA A 52 -29.13 -16.89 11.10
C ALA A 52 -28.74 -17.25 9.65
N THR A 53 -29.65 -17.09 8.69
CA THR A 53 -29.40 -17.36 7.27
C THR A 53 -28.48 -16.31 6.67
N GLU A 54 -28.76 -15.03 6.94
CA GLU A 54 -27.90 -13.91 6.52
C GLU A 54 -26.53 -13.99 7.17
N ALA A 55 -26.46 -14.26 8.48
CA ALA A 55 -25.20 -14.41 9.18
C ALA A 55 -24.34 -15.56 8.60
N SER A 56 -24.96 -16.70 8.27
CA SER A 56 -24.24 -17.82 7.64
C SER A 56 -23.76 -17.50 6.23
N LEU A 57 -24.50 -16.70 5.46
CA LEU A 57 -24.10 -16.29 4.12
C LEU A 57 -22.93 -15.31 4.19
N ALA A 58 -23.03 -14.29 5.04
CA ALA A 58 -21.98 -13.31 5.27
C ALA A 58 -20.66 -13.96 5.73
N MET A 59 -20.71 -14.93 6.63
CA MET A 59 -19.55 -15.72 7.07
C MET A 59 -18.87 -16.49 5.92
N LYS A 60 -19.66 -17.05 5.00
CA LYS A 60 -19.15 -17.82 3.85
C LYS A 60 -18.50 -16.93 2.80
N GLU A 61 -18.96 -15.70 2.65
CA GLU A 61 -18.41 -14.73 1.69
C GLU A 61 -17.14 -14.03 2.20
N LEU A 62 -16.92 -13.98 3.52
CA LEU A 62 -15.79 -13.29 4.13
C LEU A 62 -14.40 -13.63 3.52
N PRO A 63 -14.05 -14.91 3.24
CA PRO A 63 -12.76 -15.25 2.64
C PRO A 63 -12.55 -14.70 1.23
N THR A 64 -13.64 -14.34 0.53
CA THR A 64 -13.59 -13.74 -0.80
C THR A 64 -13.59 -12.22 -0.71
N VAL A 65 -14.43 -11.65 0.15
CA VAL A 65 -14.59 -10.19 0.27
C VAL A 65 -13.38 -9.56 0.95
N LEU A 66 -12.89 -10.15 2.05
CA LEU A 66 -11.79 -9.60 2.83
C LEU A 66 -10.50 -9.33 2.04
N PRO A 67 -9.95 -10.27 1.23
CA PRO A 67 -8.75 -9.99 0.44
C PRO A 67 -8.98 -8.89 -0.60
N ILE A 68 -10.17 -8.84 -1.23
CA ILE A 68 -10.52 -7.79 -2.20
C ILE A 68 -10.54 -6.42 -1.50
N THR A 69 -11.16 -6.33 -0.33
CA THR A 69 -11.22 -5.09 0.45
C THR A 69 -9.82 -4.64 0.89
N ILE A 70 -8.96 -5.55 1.34
CA ILE A 70 -7.57 -5.24 1.71
C ILE A 70 -6.79 -4.73 0.50
N ILE A 71 -6.93 -5.37 -0.67
CA ILE A 71 -6.27 -4.94 -1.91
C ILE A 71 -6.76 -3.56 -2.33
N MET A 72 -8.05 -3.28 -2.27
CA MET A 72 -8.57 -1.96 -2.61
C MET A 72 -8.02 -0.90 -1.67
N ILE A 73 -8.19 -1.05 -0.35
CA ILE A 73 -7.76 -0.04 0.63
C ILE A 73 -6.24 0.17 0.55
N SER A 74 -5.46 -0.90 0.62
CA SER A 74 -3.99 -0.82 0.63
C SER A 74 -3.47 -0.35 -0.73
N GLY A 75 -4.01 -0.88 -1.83
CA GLY A 75 -3.64 -0.51 -3.19
C GLY A 75 -3.87 0.97 -3.44
N PHE A 76 -5.03 1.51 -3.06
CA PHE A 76 -5.31 2.94 -3.18
C PHE A 76 -4.37 3.78 -2.31
N ALA A 77 -4.19 3.41 -1.04
CA ALA A 77 -3.33 4.15 -0.12
C ALA A 77 -1.87 4.23 -0.62
N TYR A 78 -1.28 3.11 -1.04
CA TYR A 78 0.09 3.08 -1.54
C TYR A 78 0.24 3.73 -2.93
N THR A 79 -0.80 3.68 -3.77
CA THR A 79 -0.79 4.38 -5.07
C THR A 79 -0.76 5.89 -4.89
N ILE A 80 -1.61 6.43 -4.01
CA ILE A 80 -1.64 7.86 -3.68
C ILE A 80 -0.31 8.28 -3.04
N SER A 81 0.17 7.48 -2.08
CA SER A 81 1.43 7.75 -1.38
C SER A 81 2.63 7.73 -2.33
N GLY A 82 2.69 6.75 -3.23
CA GLY A 82 3.73 6.63 -4.26
C GLY A 82 3.70 7.79 -5.25
N ALA A 83 2.52 8.23 -5.67
CA ALA A 83 2.36 9.40 -6.55
C ALA A 83 2.92 10.68 -5.89
N LEU A 84 2.55 10.93 -4.62
CA LEU A 84 3.03 12.09 -3.86
C LEU A 84 4.54 12.02 -3.60
N ALA A 85 5.07 10.85 -3.23
CA ALA A 85 6.50 10.65 -3.09
C ALA A 85 7.24 10.89 -4.41
N GLY A 86 6.68 10.44 -5.53
CA GLY A 86 7.26 10.67 -6.85
C GLY A 86 7.29 12.14 -7.27
N LEU A 87 6.26 12.92 -6.93
CA LEU A 87 6.27 14.37 -7.11
C LEU A 87 7.37 15.03 -6.28
N ILE A 88 7.51 14.64 -5.01
CA ILE A 88 8.49 15.24 -4.12
C ILE A 88 9.92 14.88 -4.52
N ILE A 89 10.19 13.61 -4.87
CA ILE A 89 11.48 13.18 -5.42
C ILE A 89 11.82 13.99 -6.67
N ALA A 90 10.85 14.18 -7.57
CA ALA A 90 11.05 14.97 -8.79
C ALA A 90 11.31 16.45 -8.50
N TYR A 91 10.65 17.02 -7.48
CA TYR A 91 10.86 18.41 -7.07
C TYR A 91 12.26 18.64 -6.49
N ILE A 92 12.74 17.73 -5.64
CA ILE A 92 14.08 17.84 -5.04
C ILE A 92 15.20 17.35 -5.97
N TRP A 93 14.89 16.99 -7.22
CA TRP A 93 15.80 16.28 -8.09
C TRP A 93 17.08 17.06 -8.43
N GLU A 94 16.97 18.39 -8.60
CA GLU A 94 18.11 19.25 -8.91
C GLU A 94 19.00 19.56 -7.69
N ARG A 95 18.59 19.15 -6.48
CA ARG A 95 19.47 19.27 -5.31
C ARG A 95 20.60 18.25 -5.40
N ASN A 96 21.82 18.66 -5.03
CA ASN A 96 23.08 17.88 -5.11
C ASN A 96 23.11 16.55 -4.31
N SER A 97 22.01 16.12 -3.73
CA SER A 97 21.94 14.86 -2.98
C SER A 97 21.95 13.64 -3.91
N SER A 98 22.62 12.57 -3.47
CA SER A 98 22.59 11.26 -4.12
C SER A 98 21.15 10.79 -4.36
N TRP A 99 20.93 10.03 -5.44
CA TRP A 99 19.63 9.42 -5.73
C TRP A 99 19.14 8.52 -4.58
N VAL A 100 20.06 7.89 -3.83
CA VAL A 100 19.70 7.07 -2.66
C VAL A 100 19.03 7.93 -1.58
N VAL A 101 19.60 9.10 -1.28
CA VAL A 101 19.05 10.04 -0.29
C VAL A 101 17.67 10.53 -0.71
N LYS A 102 17.50 10.85 -2.00
CA LYS A 102 16.19 11.23 -2.55
C LYS A 102 15.17 10.08 -2.42
N GLY A 103 15.61 8.84 -2.62
CA GLY A 103 14.77 7.66 -2.44
C GLY A 103 14.38 7.43 -0.98
N ILE A 104 15.29 7.65 -0.03
CA ILE A 104 14.99 7.60 1.42
C ILE A 104 13.95 8.66 1.78
N ILE A 105 14.13 9.91 1.32
CA ILE A 105 13.15 10.99 1.54
C ILE A 105 11.78 10.58 0.98
N GLY A 106 11.73 10.08 -0.25
CA GLY A 106 10.51 9.55 -0.85
C GLY A 106 9.89 8.44 0.00
N GLY A 107 10.70 7.51 0.51
CA GLY A 107 10.22 6.43 1.35
C GLY A 107 9.67 6.91 2.69
N VAL A 108 10.30 7.89 3.33
CA VAL A 108 9.76 8.54 4.54
C VAL A 108 8.41 9.18 4.25
N ILE A 109 8.24 9.80 3.08
CA ILE A 109 6.96 10.40 2.69
C ILE A 109 5.89 9.33 2.48
N VAL A 110 6.22 8.23 1.78
CA VAL A 110 5.28 7.11 1.63
C VAL A 110 4.89 6.56 3.00
N LEU A 111 5.84 6.45 3.92
CA LEU A 111 5.60 5.94 5.28
C LEU A 111 4.65 6.86 6.06
N LEU A 112 4.90 8.17 6.07
CA LEU A 112 4.06 9.17 6.74
C LEU A 112 2.64 9.16 6.18
N LEU A 113 2.49 9.08 4.86
CA LEU A 113 1.20 9.02 4.20
C LEU A 113 0.48 7.69 4.50
N SER A 114 1.22 6.58 4.53
CA SER A 114 0.68 5.28 4.92
C SER A 114 0.10 5.30 6.33
N PHE A 115 0.78 5.94 7.30
CA PHE A 115 0.22 6.16 8.63
C PHE A 115 -1.06 7.01 8.61
N LEU A 116 -1.09 8.06 7.80
CA LEU A 116 -2.25 8.94 7.68
C LEU A 116 -3.47 8.22 7.09
N PHE A 117 -3.25 7.26 6.19
CA PHE A 117 -4.30 6.39 5.62
C PHE A 117 -4.63 5.16 6.49
N GLY A 118 -4.07 5.07 7.70
CA GLY A 118 -4.35 3.97 8.63
C GLY A 118 -3.70 2.64 8.22
N ALA A 119 -2.67 2.65 7.38
CA ALA A 119 -1.98 1.45 6.97
C ALA A 119 -1.11 0.91 8.12
N LEU A 120 -1.53 -0.22 8.68
CA LEU A 120 -0.77 -1.35 9.25
C LEU A 120 0.41 -1.08 10.19
N SER A 121 1.02 -2.17 10.67
CA SER A 121 2.14 -2.11 11.60
C SER A 121 3.36 -1.40 10.98
N LEU A 122 4.15 -0.72 11.82
CA LEU A 122 5.43 -0.09 11.46
C LEU A 122 6.37 -1.06 10.72
N PHE A 123 6.40 -2.32 11.15
CA PHE A 123 7.30 -3.35 10.61
C PHE A 123 7.00 -3.72 9.17
N GLU A 124 5.74 -3.63 8.75
CA GLU A 124 5.33 -3.97 7.38
C GLU A 124 5.42 -2.75 6.47
N THR A 125 4.94 -1.61 6.97
CA THR A 125 4.88 -0.36 6.20
C THR A 125 6.25 0.21 5.88
N LEU A 126 7.23 0.06 6.77
CA LEU A 126 8.58 0.59 6.60
C LEU A 126 9.33 0.01 5.37
N PRO A 127 9.49 -1.32 5.21
CA PRO A 127 10.18 -1.88 4.05
C PRO A 127 9.44 -1.58 2.74
N ILE A 128 8.09 -1.60 2.75
CA ILE A 128 7.26 -1.24 1.59
C ILE A 128 7.53 0.20 1.15
N SER A 129 7.50 1.12 2.12
CA SER A 129 7.64 2.56 1.86
C SER A 129 9.04 2.89 1.32
N LEU A 130 10.08 2.31 1.93
CA LEU A 130 11.45 2.46 1.47
C LEU A 130 11.64 1.91 0.04
N LEU A 131 11.09 0.73 -0.27
CA LEU A 131 11.15 0.15 -1.60
C LEU A 131 10.51 1.07 -2.65
N ILE A 132 9.31 1.59 -2.38
CA ILE A 132 8.62 2.53 -3.29
C ILE A 132 9.50 3.75 -3.55
N GLY A 133 9.98 4.42 -2.50
CA GLY A 133 10.82 5.61 -2.63
C GLY A 133 12.12 5.37 -3.39
N LEU A 134 12.83 4.26 -3.09
CA LEU A 134 14.07 3.89 -3.75
C LEU A 134 13.87 3.55 -5.22
N LEU A 135 12.82 2.82 -5.58
CA LEU A 135 12.54 2.44 -6.97
C LEU A 135 12.18 3.65 -7.84
N ILE A 136 11.37 4.57 -7.31
CA ILE A 136 11.06 5.83 -8.00
C ILE A 136 12.34 6.62 -8.26
N SER A 137 13.16 6.81 -7.22
CA SER A 137 14.39 7.59 -7.34
C SER A 137 15.41 6.92 -8.27
N TYR A 138 15.56 5.60 -8.17
CA TYR A 138 16.42 4.81 -9.07
C TYR A 138 15.99 4.99 -10.53
N ARG A 139 14.67 4.96 -10.82
CA ARG A 139 14.19 5.15 -12.19
C ARG A 139 14.41 6.55 -12.73
N LEU A 140 14.21 7.58 -11.92
CA LEU A 140 14.51 8.94 -12.33
C LEU A 140 16.01 9.13 -12.60
N ASN A 141 16.89 8.50 -11.81
CA ASN A 141 18.33 8.51 -12.05
C ASN A 141 18.71 7.81 -13.36
N ALA A 142 18.13 6.65 -13.63
CA ALA A 142 18.37 5.92 -14.87
C ALA A 142 17.93 6.70 -16.11
N ILE A 143 16.83 7.47 -16.03
CA ILE A 143 16.36 8.33 -17.13
C ILE A 143 17.32 9.52 -17.31
N ASN A 144 17.72 10.17 -16.22
CA ASN A 144 18.59 11.35 -16.29
C ASN A 144 20.00 11.04 -16.80
N ARG A 145 20.48 9.79 -16.67
CA ARG A 145 21.78 9.36 -17.22
C ARG A 145 21.75 9.02 -18.72
N LYS A 146 20.55 8.91 -19.32
CA LYS A 146 20.37 8.56 -20.75
C LYS A 146 20.11 9.78 -21.63
N VAL A 147 19.90 10.94 -21.02
CA VAL A 147 19.75 12.25 -21.67
C VAL A 147 21.07 12.99 -21.51
#